data_AF-A0A7S0BLS3-F1
#
_entry.id   AF-A0A7S0BLS3-F1
#
_cell.length_a   1.000
_cell.length_b   1.000
_cell.length_c   1.000
_cell.angle_alpha   90.00
_cell.angle_beta   90.00
_cell.angle_gamma   90.00
#
_symmetry.space_group_name_H-M   'P 1'
#
loop_
_entity.id
_entity.type
_entity.pdbx_description
1 polymer ?
#
loop_
_entity_poly.entity_id
_entity_poly.type
_entity_poly.pdbx_seq_one_letter_code
_entity_poly.pdbx_strand_id
1 'polypeptide(L)'
;NDSISMERGGVRSAEAGKGDSRKRKRGKNTKLEQFFKRQGSQKVSGKDLTIENLRRENEELKRQLEDSVAAAKKATEEAHSLAGRWRKALNECLRSAETHERVERKREFEQKCERLGRVGVRRTGTTLQEGWEDGREVREVESTLAQIKLEKEEIERQQKEMNKQLRKSASEGSMPPPPSRGKGKFVQTTAYLLEQTEALRIRLSVLRKEESEAMEKKDSLESQKALLIREMRRQRDEQASPFNNMPVLHDRYQLTKLLGRGGFSEVYKAYDLQALEWVALKVHQLH
;
A
#
# COMPACT_ATOMS: atom_id res chain seq x y z
N ASN A 1 -13.11 56.05 -10.90
CA ASN A 1 -12.03 56.47 -11.82
C ASN A 1 -12.27 55.71 -13.11
N ASP A 2 -12.89 56.25 -14.15
CA ASP A 2 -12.69 57.60 -14.71
C ASP A 2 -13.95 58.16 -15.36
N SER A 3 -14.23 59.43 -15.02
CA SER A 3 -15.22 60.29 -15.67
C SER A 3 -14.49 61.17 -16.68
N ILE A 4 -14.85 61.10 -17.96
CA ILE A 4 -14.33 62.00 -18.99
C ILE A 4 -15.41 63.02 -19.35
N SER A 5 -15.28 64.18 -18.74
CA SER A 5 -15.92 65.45 -19.09
C SER A 5 -15.09 66.15 -20.18
N MET A 6 -15.72 66.61 -21.26
CA MET A 6 -15.08 67.52 -22.23
C MET A 6 -15.88 68.82 -22.31
N GLU A 7 -15.30 69.86 -21.70
CA GLU A 7 -15.57 71.26 -22.01
C GLU A 7 -14.94 71.66 -23.34
N ARG A 8 -15.65 72.47 -24.14
CA ARG A 8 -15.13 73.50 -25.06
C ARG A 8 -16.26 74.54 -25.18
N GLY A 9 -16.09 75.84 -25.10
CA GLY A 9 -14.94 76.74 -25.19
C GLY A 9 -15.54 78.04 -25.73
N GLY A 10 -15.58 79.08 -24.89
CA GLY A 10 -16.16 80.38 -25.26
C GLY A 10 -15.23 81.19 -26.15
N VAL A 11 -15.80 81.93 -27.11
CA VAL A 11 -15.16 83.08 -27.75
C VAL A 11 -16.21 84.19 -27.91
N ARG A 12 -15.89 85.37 -27.39
CA ARG A 12 -16.62 86.64 -27.55
C ARG A 12 -15.88 87.56 -28.55
N SER A 13 -16.65 88.55 -29.03
CA SER A 13 -16.25 89.81 -29.70
C SER A 13 -16.16 89.74 -31.23
N ALA A 14 -16.64 90.70 -32.04
CA ALA A 14 -17.20 92.03 -31.80
C ALA A 14 -18.11 92.47 -32.97
N GLU A 15 -18.86 93.54 -32.73
CA GLU A 15 -19.78 94.25 -33.61
C GLU A 15 -19.13 94.91 -34.85
N ALA A 16 -19.89 95.06 -35.94
CA ALA A 16 -20.34 96.34 -36.51
C ALA A 16 -20.65 96.22 -38.01
N GLY A 17 -21.76 96.83 -38.45
CA GLY A 17 -22.03 97.09 -39.87
C GLY A 17 -23.51 97.10 -40.26
N LYS A 18 -24.18 98.23 -40.06
CA LYS A 18 -25.49 98.53 -40.67
C LYS A 18 -25.33 98.67 -42.19
N GLY A 19 -26.22 98.03 -42.95
CA GLY A 19 -26.37 98.21 -44.39
C GLY A 19 -27.77 97.76 -44.82
N ASP A 20 -28.61 98.75 -45.10
CA ASP A 20 -30.02 98.63 -45.46
C ASP A 20 -30.21 98.10 -46.90
N SER A 21 -31.39 97.54 -47.13
CA SER A 21 -32.05 97.30 -48.43
C SER A 21 -31.53 96.15 -49.32
N ARG A 22 -32.30 95.04 -49.31
CA ARG A 22 -32.95 94.47 -50.51
C ARG A 22 -33.57 93.11 -50.17
N LYS A 23 -34.90 93.12 -49.99
CA LYS A 23 -35.76 91.93 -50.17
C LYS A 23 -35.47 91.30 -51.54
N ARG A 24 -34.71 90.21 -51.57
CA ARG A 24 -34.64 89.29 -52.72
C ARG A 24 -34.87 87.86 -52.25
N LYS A 25 -36.11 87.40 -52.45
CA LYS A 25 -36.61 86.02 -52.57
C LYS A 25 -35.67 84.91 -52.03
N ARG A 26 -35.56 84.82 -50.70
CA ARG A 26 -35.34 83.54 -50.01
C ARG A 26 -36.63 82.73 -50.12
N GLY A 27 -36.65 81.72 -50.95
CA GLY A 27 -37.84 80.89 -51.06
C GLY A 27 -37.80 80.03 -52.30
N LYS A 28 -36.86 79.07 -52.32
CA LYS A 28 -36.84 77.87 -53.17
C LYS A 28 -35.58 77.03 -52.83
N ASN A 29 -35.40 76.72 -51.55
CA ASN A 29 -34.61 75.56 -51.11
C ASN A 29 -34.89 75.12 -49.67
N THR A 30 -35.82 75.78 -48.98
CA THR A 30 -36.25 75.44 -47.62
C THR A 30 -36.95 74.08 -47.55
N LYS A 31 -37.69 73.68 -48.60
CA LYS A 31 -38.32 72.35 -48.64
C LYS A 31 -37.31 71.21 -48.74
N LEU A 32 -36.23 71.39 -49.51
CA LEU A 32 -35.21 70.36 -49.70
C LEU A 32 -34.35 70.20 -48.43
N GLU A 33 -33.94 71.31 -47.81
CA GLU A 33 -33.24 71.27 -46.51
C GLU A 33 -34.13 70.70 -45.41
N GLN A 34 -35.41 71.09 -45.33
CA GLN A 34 -36.35 70.51 -44.36
C GLN A 34 -36.58 69.02 -44.60
N PHE A 35 -36.58 68.57 -45.86
CA PHE A 35 -36.70 67.16 -46.23
C PHE A 35 -35.46 66.36 -45.82
N PHE A 36 -34.24 66.83 -46.13
CA PHE A 36 -33.00 66.18 -45.69
C PHE A 36 -32.82 66.23 -44.17
N LYS A 37 -33.25 67.30 -43.51
CA LYS A 37 -33.24 67.41 -42.04
C LYS A 37 -34.26 66.48 -41.40
N ARG A 38 -35.45 66.30 -42.00
CA ARG A 38 -36.43 65.29 -41.57
C ARG A 38 -35.93 63.87 -41.81
N GLN A 39 -35.41 63.55 -43.00
CA GLN A 39 -34.86 62.23 -43.29
C GLN A 39 -33.64 61.91 -42.40
N GLY A 40 -32.76 62.88 -42.17
CA GLY A 40 -31.64 62.77 -41.24
C GLY A 40 -32.11 62.57 -39.80
N SER A 41 -33.07 63.36 -39.34
CA SER A 41 -33.66 63.23 -37.99
C SER A 41 -34.39 61.91 -37.79
N GLN A 42 -35.08 61.40 -38.81
CA GLN A 42 -35.81 60.13 -38.77
C GLN A 42 -34.84 58.93 -38.81
N LYS A 43 -33.73 59.05 -39.56
CA LYS A 43 -32.65 58.05 -39.57
C LYS A 43 -31.81 58.06 -38.29
N VAL A 44 -31.61 59.23 -37.69
CA VAL A 44 -30.95 59.38 -36.38
C VAL A 44 -31.85 58.82 -35.28
N SER A 45 -33.15 59.14 -35.26
CA SER A 45 -34.06 58.58 -34.25
C SER A 45 -34.21 57.06 -34.35
N GLY A 46 -34.20 56.50 -35.56
CA GLY A 46 -34.20 55.04 -35.74
C GLY A 46 -32.91 54.38 -35.21
N LYS A 47 -31.75 55.04 -35.40
CA LYS A 47 -30.48 54.59 -34.83
C LYS A 47 -30.47 54.72 -33.30
N ASP A 48 -31.03 55.80 -32.75
CA ASP A 48 -31.10 56.02 -31.30
C ASP A 48 -31.98 54.96 -30.62
N LEU A 49 -33.13 54.63 -31.21
CA LEU A 49 -33.97 53.51 -30.76
C LEU A 49 -33.24 52.15 -30.82
N THR A 50 -32.44 51.93 -31.88
CA THR A 50 -31.64 50.71 -31.99
C THR A 50 -30.55 50.65 -30.91
N ILE A 51 -29.88 51.77 -30.63
CA ILE A 51 -28.87 51.87 -29.57
C ILE A 51 -29.51 51.63 -28.20
N GLU A 52 -30.70 52.16 -27.95
CA GLU A 52 -31.43 51.95 -26.68
C GLU A 52 -31.84 50.48 -26.50
N ASN A 53 -32.33 49.82 -27.55
CA ASN A 53 -32.65 48.40 -27.52
C ASN A 53 -31.41 47.54 -27.29
N LEU A 54 -30.30 47.81 -27.99
CA LEU A 54 -29.03 47.12 -27.78
C LEU A 54 -28.46 47.35 -26.38
N ARG A 55 -28.69 48.52 -25.77
CA ARG A 55 -28.31 48.78 -24.37
C ARG A 55 -29.12 47.93 -23.40
N ARG A 56 -30.45 47.86 -23.57
CA ARG A 56 -31.32 46.98 -22.77
C ARG A 56 -30.93 45.51 -22.92
N GLU A 57 -30.67 45.07 -24.14
CA GLU A 57 -30.23 43.69 -24.42
C GLU A 57 -28.87 43.41 -23.76
N ASN A 58 -27.91 44.34 -23.82
CA ASN A 58 -26.64 44.20 -23.11
C ASN A 58 -26.80 44.16 -21.58
N GLU A 59 -27.71 44.94 -21.01
CA GLU A 59 -28.00 44.91 -19.57
C GLU A 59 -28.62 43.57 -19.17
N GLU A 60 -29.57 43.06 -19.95
CA GLU A 60 -30.17 41.75 -19.72
C GLU A 60 -29.13 40.62 -19.88
N LEU A 61 -28.29 40.66 -20.91
CA LEU A 61 -27.20 39.69 -21.11
C LEU A 61 -26.17 39.73 -19.96
N LYS A 62 -25.86 40.93 -19.44
CA LYS A 62 -25.00 41.07 -18.25
C LYS A 62 -25.63 40.42 -17.03
N ARG A 63 -26.92 40.66 -16.78
CA ARG A 63 -27.66 40.03 -15.68
C ARG A 63 -27.68 38.51 -15.83
N GLN A 64 -27.97 38.00 -17.02
CA GLN A 64 -27.93 36.57 -17.30
C GLN A 64 -26.55 35.95 -17.07
N LEU A 65 -25.48 36.66 -17.45
CA LEU A 65 -24.11 36.22 -17.19
C LEU A 65 -23.79 36.23 -15.69
N GLU A 66 -24.21 37.26 -14.96
CA GLU A 66 -24.04 37.34 -13.50
C GLU A 66 -24.78 36.20 -12.79
N ASP A 67 -26.03 35.92 -13.18
CA ASP A 67 -26.82 34.81 -12.65
C ASP A 67 -26.19 33.45 -12.99
N SER A 68 -25.69 33.27 -14.21
CA SER A 68 -24.98 32.06 -14.64
C SER A 68 -23.69 31.84 -13.85
N VAL A 69 -22.91 32.90 -13.64
CA VAL A 69 -21.69 32.85 -12.83
C VAL A 69 -22.01 32.56 -11.36
N ALA A 70 -23.08 33.15 -10.82
CA ALA A 70 -23.53 32.87 -9.46
C ALA A 70 -23.98 31.41 -9.29
N ALA A 71 -24.75 30.88 -10.24
CA ALA A 71 -25.16 29.49 -10.27
C ALA A 71 -23.95 28.55 -10.38
N ALA A 72 -22.98 28.85 -11.24
CA ALA A 72 -21.76 28.07 -11.37
C ALA A 72 -20.93 28.07 -10.07
N LYS A 73 -20.76 29.23 -9.42
CA LYS A 73 -20.09 29.34 -8.12
C LYS A 73 -20.76 28.46 -7.06
N LYS A 74 -22.09 28.58 -6.93
CA LYS A 74 -22.86 27.75 -6.00
C LYS A 74 -22.68 26.25 -6.27
N ALA A 75 -22.76 25.83 -7.54
CA ALA A 75 -22.55 24.43 -7.92
C ALA A 75 -21.13 23.94 -7.58
N THR A 76 -20.10 24.79 -7.78
CA THR A 76 -18.72 24.44 -7.40
C THR A 76 -18.54 24.31 -5.89
N GLU A 77 -19.16 25.17 -5.09
CA GLU A 77 -19.12 25.09 -3.62
C GLU A 77 -19.82 23.83 -3.11
N GLU A 78 -20.98 23.50 -3.67
CA GLU A 78 -21.72 22.26 -3.36
C GLU A 78 -20.87 21.03 -3.70
N ALA A 79 -20.25 21.00 -4.88
CA ALA A 79 -19.36 19.92 -5.30
C ALA A 79 -18.14 19.79 -4.38
N HIS A 80 -17.49 20.90 -3.99
CA HIS A 80 -16.39 20.89 -3.02
C HIS A 80 -16.84 20.37 -1.64
N SER A 81 -18.02 20.78 -1.17
CA SER A 81 -18.56 20.30 0.10
C SER A 81 -18.83 18.79 0.09
N LEU A 82 -19.38 18.29 -1.02
CA LEU A 82 -19.66 16.87 -1.21
C LEU A 82 -18.36 16.07 -1.29
N ALA A 83 -17.40 16.53 -2.09
CA ALA A 83 -16.07 15.93 -2.19
C ALA A 83 -15.36 15.90 -0.82
N GLY A 84 -15.50 16.94 0.00
CA GLY A 84 -14.97 16.97 1.36
C GLY A 84 -15.59 15.91 2.27
N ARG A 85 -16.92 15.71 2.20
CA ARG A 85 -17.60 14.64 2.96
C ARG A 85 -17.14 13.25 2.52
N TRP A 86 -17.10 13.00 1.21
CA TRP A 86 -16.61 11.72 0.67
C TRP A 86 -15.17 11.45 1.06
N ARG A 87 -14.30 12.46 1.02
CA ARG A 87 -12.90 12.32 1.43
C ARG A 87 -12.76 11.92 2.89
N LYS A 88 -13.56 12.52 3.77
CA LYS A 88 -13.58 12.17 5.20
C LYS A 88 -14.08 10.74 5.42
N ALA A 89 -15.18 10.37 4.79
CA ALA A 89 -15.73 9.01 4.88
C ALA A 89 -14.74 7.96 4.35
N LEU A 90 -14.15 8.21 3.17
CA LEU A 90 -13.14 7.34 2.58
C LEU A 90 -11.93 7.18 3.50
N ASN A 91 -11.42 8.27 4.06
CA ASN A 91 -10.32 8.24 5.01
C ASN A 91 -10.65 7.40 6.26
N GLU A 92 -11.83 7.60 6.84
CA GLU A 92 -12.29 6.80 7.98
C GLU A 92 -12.41 5.32 7.65
N CYS A 93 -12.97 4.97 6.48
CA CYS A 93 -13.02 3.59 5.99
C CYS A 93 -11.62 2.99 5.81
N LEU A 94 -10.69 3.73 5.20
CA LEU A 94 -9.30 3.27 5.00
C LEU A 94 -8.58 3.06 6.33
N ARG A 95 -8.78 3.96 7.29
CA ARG A 95 -8.21 3.82 8.64
C ARG A 95 -8.78 2.60 9.36
N SER A 96 -10.09 2.40 9.29
CA SER A 96 -10.76 1.23 9.89
C SER A 96 -10.30 -0.09 9.23
N ALA A 97 -10.15 -0.10 7.91
CA ALA A 97 -9.61 -1.25 7.20
C ALA A 97 -8.16 -1.55 7.63
N GLU A 98 -7.30 -0.53 7.72
CA GLU A 98 -5.91 -0.73 8.15
C GLU A 98 -5.79 -1.11 9.63
N THR A 99 -6.62 -0.59 10.53
CA THR A 99 -6.63 -1.04 11.93
C THR A 99 -7.03 -2.51 12.03
N HIS A 100 -8.04 -2.93 11.26
CA HIS A 100 -8.43 -4.33 11.17
C HIS A 100 -7.30 -5.21 10.61
N GLU A 101 -6.69 -4.81 9.49
CA GLU A 101 -5.54 -5.51 8.90
C GLU A 101 -4.35 -5.58 9.86
N ARG A 102 -4.10 -4.54 10.68
CA ARG A 102 -3.04 -4.54 11.69
C ARG A 102 -3.30 -5.57 12.79
N VAL A 103 -4.54 -5.70 13.24
CA VAL A 103 -4.92 -6.72 14.25
C VAL A 103 -4.74 -8.12 13.68
N GLU A 104 -5.21 -8.38 12.46
CA GLU A 104 -5.04 -9.69 11.81
C GLU A 104 -3.56 -9.99 11.54
N ARG A 105 -2.77 -9.04 11.03
CA ARG A 105 -1.32 -9.20 10.86
C ARG A 105 -0.61 -9.51 12.18
N LYS A 106 -1.02 -8.88 13.28
CA LYS A 106 -0.46 -9.16 14.60
C LYS A 106 -0.81 -10.57 15.07
N ARG A 107 -2.05 -11.00 14.88
CA ARG A 107 -2.51 -12.36 15.20
C ARG A 107 -1.76 -13.42 14.40
N GLU A 108 -1.64 -13.25 13.09
CA GLU A 108 -0.86 -14.15 12.23
C GLU A 108 0.61 -14.20 12.63
N PHE A 109 1.17 -13.06 13.02
CA PHE A 109 2.54 -12.96 13.47
C PHE A 109 2.76 -13.69 14.81
N GLU A 110 1.83 -13.57 15.76
CA GLU A 110 1.87 -14.30 17.02
C GLU A 110 1.79 -15.81 16.80
N GLN A 111 0.91 -16.27 15.90
CA GLN A 111 0.84 -17.69 15.51
C GLN A 111 2.16 -18.19 14.88
N LYS A 112 2.77 -17.37 14.00
CA LYS A 112 4.09 -17.70 13.42
C LYS A 112 5.17 -17.75 14.50
N CYS A 113 5.12 -16.85 15.49
CA CYS A 113 6.05 -16.86 16.63
C CYS A 113 5.90 -18.12 17.50
N GLU A 114 4.67 -18.58 17.77
CA GLU A 114 4.45 -19.82 18.52
C GLU A 114 4.95 -21.05 17.76
N ARG A 115 4.78 -21.05 16.43
CA ARG A 115 5.15 -22.17 15.56
C ARG A 115 6.66 -22.26 15.32
N LEU A 116 7.29 -21.14 14.96
CA LEU A 116 8.70 -21.07 14.55
C LEU A 116 9.64 -20.65 15.68
N GLY A 117 9.17 -19.82 16.59
CA GLY A 117 9.96 -19.28 17.70
C GLY A 117 9.88 -17.76 17.82
N ARG A 118 10.45 -17.24 18.91
CA ARG A 118 10.47 -15.81 19.21
C ARG A 118 11.82 -15.37 19.77
N VAL A 119 12.07 -14.06 19.78
CA VAL A 119 13.22 -13.51 20.52
C VAL A 119 12.84 -13.50 22.00
N GLY A 120 13.56 -14.29 22.78
CA GLY A 120 13.51 -14.30 24.24
C GLY A 120 14.70 -13.57 24.84
N VAL A 121 14.59 -13.19 26.11
CA VAL A 121 15.70 -12.60 26.86
C VAL A 121 16.16 -13.63 27.88
N ARG A 122 17.42 -14.06 27.78
CA ARG A 122 18.04 -14.97 28.73
C ARG A 122 19.05 -14.22 29.58
N ARG A 123 18.99 -14.42 30.89
CA ARG A 123 19.98 -13.85 31.81
C ARG A 123 21.20 -14.77 31.91
N THR A 124 22.36 -14.23 31.58
CA THR A 124 23.65 -14.93 31.73
C THR A 124 24.51 -14.13 32.70
N GLY A 125 24.51 -14.55 33.98
CA GLY A 125 25.15 -13.81 35.07
C GLY A 125 24.46 -12.47 35.35
N THR A 126 25.21 -11.38 35.19
CA THR A 126 24.72 -9.99 35.38
C THR A 126 24.20 -9.34 34.09
N THR A 127 24.40 -9.96 32.92
CA THR A 127 24.00 -9.40 31.62
C THR A 127 22.76 -10.09 31.08
N LEU A 128 21.83 -9.30 30.53
CA LEU A 128 20.69 -9.80 29.77
C LEU A 128 21.10 -9.94 28.30
N GLN A 129 20.94 -11.14 27.75
CA GLN A 129 21.25 -11.43 26.34
C GLN A 129 19.97 -11.81 25.62
N GLU A 130 19.72 -11.17 24.46
CA GLU A 130 18.66 -11.61 23.55
C GLU A 130 19.08 -12.91 22.86
N GLY A 131 18.21 -13.91 22.91
CA GLY A 131 18.40 -15.22 22.31
C GLY A 131 17.15 -15.67 21.55
N TRP A 132 17.32 -16.52 20.56
CA TRP A 132 16.18 -17.14 19.89
C TRP A 132 15.65 -18.30 20.73
N GLU A 133 14.34 -18.31 20.99
CA GLU A 133 13.62 -19.41 21.60
C GLU A 133 12.83 -20.16 20.52
N ASP A 134 13.12 -21.45 20.33
CA ASP A 134 12.51 -22.25 19.28
C ASP A 134 11.02 -22.55 19.54
N GLY A 135 10.25 -22.48 18.46
CA GLY A 135 8.81 -22.71 18.48
C GLY A 135 8.43 -24.18 18.61
N ARG A 136 7.13 -24.46 18.54
CA ARG A 136 6.60 -25.82 18.63
C ARG A 136 7.14 -26.74 17.53
N GLU A 137 7.03 -26.33 16.27
CA GLU A 137 7.36 -27.19 15.13
C GLU A 137 8.86 -27.44 15.01
N VAL A 138 9.68 -26.44 15.36
CA VAL A 138 11.14 -26.60 15.37
C VAL A 138 11.55 -27.64 16.43
N ARG A 139 11.02 -27.53 17.66
CA ARG A 139 11.28 -28.51 18.73
C ARG A 139 10.79 -29.91 18.40
N GLU A 140 9.63 -30.04 17.75
CA GLU A 140 9.12 -31.34 17.30
C GLU A 140 10.07 -31.98 16.28
N VAL A 141 10.51 -31.23 15.27
CA VAL A 141 11.46 -31.76 14.26
C VAL A 141 12.80 -32.12 14.88
N GLU A 142 13.33 -31.29 15.79
CA GLU A 142 14.56 -31.60 16.53
C GLU A 142 14.42 -32.86 17.39
N SER A 143 13.25 -33.04 18.03
CA SER A 143 12.95 -34.27 18.78
C SER A 143 12.88 -35.49 17.87
N THR A 144 12.23 -35.38 16.71
CA THR A 144 12.17 -36.47 15.72
C THR A 144 13.56 -36.84 15.20
N LEU A 145 14.40 -35.84 14.87
CA LEU A 145 15.79 -36.08 14.46
C LEU A 145 16.61 -36.76 15.56
N ALA A 146 16.43 -36.34 16.82
CA ALA A 146 17.09 -36.98 17.96
C ALA A 146 16.64 -38.44 18.16
N GLN A 147 15.35 -38.73 18.00
CA GLN A 147 14.80 -40.09 18.06
C GLN A 147 15.36 -40.97 16.94
N ILE A 148 15.34 -40.48 15.70
CA ILE A 148 15.90 -41.21 14.55
C ILE A 148 17.39 -41.50 14.77
N LYS A 149 18.14 -40.54 15.32
CA LYS A 149 19.55 -40.75 15.64
C LYS A 149 19.76 -41.89 16.65
N LEU A 150 18.99 -41.90 17.73
CA LEU A 150 19.05 -42.98 18.74
C LEU A 150 18.65 -44.34 18.14
N GLU A 151 17.61 -44.39 17.31
CA GLU A 151 17.20 -45.62 16.63
C GLU A 151 18.27 -46.15 15.67
N LYS A 152 18.95 -45.25 14.94
CA LYS A 152 20.08 -45.63 14.08
C LYS A 152 21.24 -46.19 14.88
N GLU A 153 21.62 -45.55 15.98
CA GLU A 153 22.68 -46.03 16.89
C GLU A 153 22.35 -47.43 17.43
N GLU A 154 21.08 -47.68 17.79
CA GLU A 154 20.62 -48.98 18.25
C GLU A 154 20.65 -50.04 17.14
N ILE A 155 20.22 -49.71 15.92
CA ILE A 155 20.32 -50.63 14.77
C ILE A 155 21.77 -50.95 14.44
N GLU A 156 22.68 -49.97 14.51
CA GLU A 156 24.11 -50.22 14.32
C GLU A 156 24.69 -51.14 15.41
N ARG A 157 24.24 -50.99 16.66
CA ARG A 157 24.59 -51.89 17.76
C ARG A 157 24.10 -53.31 17.49
N GLN A 158 22.85 -53.46 17.04
CA GLN A 158 22.25 -54.75 16.68
C GLN A 158 22.97 -55.38 15.49
N GLN A 159 23.29 -54.63 14.43
CA GLN A 159 24.06 -55.11 13.29
C GLN A 159 25.46 -55.61 13.69
N LYS A 160 26.15 -54.92 14.60
CA LYS A 160 27.46 -55.36 15.13
C LYS A 160 27.35 -56.69 15.88
N GLU A 161 26.33 -56.85 16.73
CA GLU A 161 26.08 -58.10 17.47
C GLU A 161 25.72 -59.25 16.53
N MET A 162 24.83 -59.02 15.55
CA MET A 162 24.45 -60.02 14.55
C MET A 162 25.64 -60.46 13.70
N ASN A 163 26.50 -59.54 13.27
CA ASN A 163 27.73 -59.87 12.54
C ASN A 163 28.72 -60.67 13.40
N LYS A 164 28.81 -60.39 14.71
CA LYS A 164 29.64 -61.18 15.64
C LYS A 164 29.11 -62.61 15.77
N GLN A 165 27.80 -62.79 15.85
CA GLN A 165 27.15 -64.11 15.91
C GLN A 165 27.29 -64.88 14.59
N LEU A 166 27.18 -64.22 13.44
CA LEU A 166 27.39 -64.81 12.13
C LEU A 166 28.85 -65.27 11.93
N ARG A 167 29.83 -64.49 12.40
CA ARG A 167 31.25 -64.89 12.38
C ARG A 167 31.52 -66.08 13.29
N LYS A 168 30.88 -66.12 14.46
CA LYS A 168 31.01 -67.25 15.40
C LYS A 168 30.41 -68.54 14.83
N SER A 169 29.23 -68.47 14.21
CA SER A 169 28.60 -69.63 13.57
C SER A 169 29.35 -70.11 12.33
N ALA A 170 29.99 -69.20 11.56
CA ALA A 170 30.87 -69.57 10.46
C ALA A 170 32.18 -70.23 10.93
N SER A 171 32.72 -69.85 12.10
CA SER A 171 33.92 -70.46 12.68
C SER A 171 33.70 -71.86 13.29
N GLU A 172 32.46 -72.18 13.68
CA GLU A 172 32.06 -73.52 14.17
C GLU A 172 31.68 -74.49 13.02
N GLY A 173 31.85 -74.09 11.76
CA GLY A 173 31.63 -74.92 10.58
C GLY A 173 32.73 -75.93 10.28
N SER A 174 32.96 -76.91 11.17
CA SER A 174 33.48 -78.26 10.85
C SER A 174 33.48 -79.15 12.11
N MET A 175 32.33 -79.73 12.45
CA MET A 175 32.15 -81.07 13.06
C MET A 175 30.72 -81.20 13.59
N PRO A 176 29.98 -82.29 13.26
CA PRO A 176 28.64 -82.50 13.79
C PRO A 176 28.71 -82.96 15.26
N PRO A 177 27.89 -82.41 16.18
CA PRO A 177 27.85 -82.88 17.57
C PRO A 177 26.94 -84.13 17.71
N PRO A 178 27.21 -85.02 18.68
CA PRO A 178 26.35 -86.17 18.96
C PRO A 178 25.03 -85.75 19.61
N PRO A 179 23.96 -86.55 19.50
CA PRO A 179 22.62 -86.16 19.93
C PRO A 179 22.50 -86.24 21.46
N SER A 180 22.72 -85.12 22.15
CA SER A 180 22.46 -85.02 23.58
C SER A 180 21.12 -84.30 23.84
N ARG A 181 20.19 -85.06 24.44
CA ARG A 181 18.89 -84.59 24.94
C ARG A 181 19.12 -83.58 26.07
N GLY A 182 18.80 -82.30 25.85
CA GLY A 182 18.86 -81.32 26.94
C GLY A 182 18.43 -79.92 26.52
N LYS A 183 17.21 -79.56 26.97
CA LYS A 183 16.65 -78.20 27.13
C LYS A 183 17.03 -77.17 26.05
N GLY A 184 16.06 -76.95 25.15
CA GLY A 184 16.02 -75.96 24.07
C GLY A 184 16.82 -74.68 24.31
N LYS A 185 18.05 -74.66 23.79
CA LYS A 185 18.69 -73.44 23.32
C LYS A 185 18.37 -73.38 21.83
N PHE A 186 17.56 -72.40 21.45
CA PHE A 186 17.22 -72.10 20.06
C PHE A 186 18.54 -71.89 19.30
N VAL A 187 18.98 -72.91 18.56
CA VAL A 187 20.07 -72.76 17.60
C VAL A 187 19.52 -71.83 16.53
N GLN A 188 19.87 -70.54 16.60
CA GLN A 188 19.55 -69.61 15.52
C GLN A 188 20.25 -70.13 14.26
N THR A 189 19.47 -70.76 13.39
CA THR A 189 19.92 -71.21 12.08
C THR A 189 20.57 -70.02 11.38
N THR A 190 21.66 -70.24 10.64
CA THR A 190 22.31 -69.20 9.83
C THR A 190 21.32 -68.41 8.96
N ALA A 191 20.29 -69.09 8.44
CA ALA A 191 19.16 -68.48 7.73
C ALA A 191 18.41 -67.41 8.56
N TYR A 192 18.13 -67.66 9.84
CA TYR A 192 17.48 -66.70 10.73
C TYR A 192 18.36 -65.48 10.98
N LEU A 193 19.68 -65.67 11.17
CA LEU A 193 20.61 -64.56 11.35
C LEU A 193 20.65 -63.66 10.10
N LEU A 194 20.65 -64.25 8.91
CA LEU A 194 20.60 -63.52 7.63
C LEU A 194 19.30 -62.72 7.49
N GLU A 195 18.15 -63.34 7.75
CA GLU A 195 16.84 -62.67 7.72
C GLU A 195 16.80 -61.46 8.66
N GLN A 196 17.30 -61.61 9.89
CA GLN A 196 17.38 -60.48 10.85
C GLN A 196 18.32 -59.37 10.36
N THR A 197 19.47 -59.71 9.74
CA THR A 197 20.35 -58.69 9.16
C THR A 197 19.71 -57.93 8.00
N GLU A 198 18.90 -58.60 7.17
CA GLU A 198 18.15 -57.97 6.10
C GLU A 198 17.05 -57.05 6.64
N ALA A 199 16.32 -57.50 7.67
CA ALA A 199 15.32 -56.68 8.35
C ALA A 199 15.92 -55.39 8.93
N LEU A 200 17.08 -55.48 9.59
CA LEU A 200 17.81 -54.31 10.11
C LEU A 200 18.29 -53.38 8.98
N ARG A 201 18.73 -53.94 7.85
CA ARG A 201 19.14 -53.14 6.68
C ARG A 201 17.96 -52.37 6.09
N ILE A 202 16.79 -53.00 5.98
CA ILE A 202 15.56 -52.35 5.50
C ILE A 202 15.14 -51.23 6.45
N ARG A 203 15.10 -51.49 7.78
CA ARG A 203 14.75 -50.46 8.77
C ARG A 203 15.72 -49.28 8.74
N LEU A 204 17.02 -49.52 8.58
CA LEU A 204 18.02 -48.46 8.44
C LEU A 204 17.77 -47.60 7.18
N SER A 205 17.37 -48.22 6.07
CA SER A 205 17.00 -47.50 4.84
C SER A 205 15.79 -46.58 5.07
N VAL A 206 14.77 -47.08 5.77
CA VAL A 206 13.58 -46.29 6.14
C VAL A 206 13.97 -45.11 7.04
N LEU A 207 14.77 -45.35 8.08
CA LEU A 207 15.23 -44.29 8.99
C LEU A 207 16.12 -43.25 8.29
N ARG A 208 16.87 -43.63 7.25
CA ARG A 208 17.61 -42.67 6.42
C ARG A 208 16.68 -41.78 5.61
N LYS A 209 15.59 -42.35 5.08
CA LYS A 209 14.56 -41.58 4.38
C LYS A 209 13.82 -40.64 5.33
N GLU A 210 13.39 -41.14 6.49
CA GLU A 210 12.74 -40.33 7.55
C GLU A 210 13.67 -39.20 8.04
N GLU A 211 14.97 -39.44 8.19
CA GLU A 211 15.94 -38.39 8.53
C GLU A 211 16.03 -37.32 7.43
N SER A 212 16.09 -37.72 6.16
CA SER A 212 16.14 -36.78 5.03
C SER A 212 14.89 -35.89 5.01
N GLU A 213 13.70 -36.48 5.18
CA GLU A 213 12.44 -35.76 5.22
C GLU A 213 12.36 -34.81 6.43
N ALA A 214 12.83 -35.25 7.61
CA ALA A 214 12.90 -34.42 8.80
C ALA A 214 13.91 -33.26 8.64
N MET A 215 15.04 -33.50 7.97
CA MET A 215 16.04 -32.49 7.67
C MET A 215 15.52 -31.45 6.67
N GLU A 216 14.85 -31.86 5.59
CA GLU A 216 14.21 -30.95 4.64
C GLU A 216 13.15 -30.08 5.33
N LYS A 217 12.35 -30.67 6.23
CA LYS A 217 11.39 -29.93 7.04
C LYS A 217 12.09 -28.91 7.95
N LYS A 218 13.22 -29.28 8.57
CA LYS A 218 14.03 -28.35 9.37
C LYS A 218 14.53 -27.17 8.54
N ASP A 219 15.11 -27.41 7.37
CA ASP A 219 15.63 -26.35 6.49
C ASP A 219 14.53 -25.40 6.00
N SER A 220 13.33 -25.95 5.74
CA SER A 220 12.13 -25.16 5.42
C SER A 220 11.72 -24.27 6.60
N LEU A 221 11.72 -24.79 7.82
CA LEU A 221 11.43 -24.01 9.04
C LEU A 221 12.49 -22.93 9.29
N GLU A 222 13.77 -23.20 9.02
CA GLU A 222 14.86 -22.21 9.13
C GLU A 222 14.69 -21.07 8.13
N SER A 223 14.30 -21.39 6.89
CA SER A 223 13.97 -20.38 5.87
C SER A 223 12.78 -19.51 6.29
N GLN A 224 11.74 -20.11 6.86
CA GLN A 224 10.58 -19.39 7.37
C GLN A 224 10.92 -18.53 8.60
N LYS A 225 11.81 -19.02 9.49
CA LYS A 225 12.36 -18.26 10.62
C LYS A 225 13.11 -17.02 10.16
N ALA A 226 13.90 -17.11 9.09
CA ALA A 226 14.59 -15.93 8.53
C ALA A 226 13.60 -14.84 8.07
N LEU A 227 12.50 -15.24 7.43
CA LEU A 227 11.43 -14.30 7.05
C LEU A 227 10.73 -13.71 8.28
N LEU A 228 10.48 -14.51 9.32
CA LEU A 228 9.89 -14.04 10.57
C LEU A 228 10.80 -13.02 11.28
N ILE A 229 12.11 -13.26 11.34
CA ILE A 229 13.08 -12.31 11.91
C ILE A 229 13.05 -10.99 11.15
N ARG A 230 12.98 -11.03 9.82
CA ARG A 230 12.86 -9.82 9.00
C ARG A 230 11.57 -9.06 9.30
N GLU A 231 10.46 -9.77 9.44
CA GLU A 231 9.17 -9.17 9.79
C GLU A 231 9.15 -8.59 11.21
N MET A 232 9.80 -9.25 12.19
CA MET A 232 9.98 -8.71 13.53
C MET A 232 10.70 -7.36 13.51
N ARG A 233 11.79 -7.27 12.73
CA ARG A 233 12.54 -6.02 12.56
C ARG A 233 11.65 -4.94 11.92
N ARG A 234 10.90 -5.30 10.87
CA ARG A 234 9.96 -4.39 10.21
C ARG A 234 8.89 -3.87 11.18
N GLN A 235 8.34 -4.71 12.05
CA GLN A 235 7.38 -4.28 13.08
C GLN A 235 8.01 -3.34 14.10
N ARG A 236 9.25 -3.62 14.53
CA ARG A 236 10.00 -2.72 15.42
C ARG A 236 10.24 -1.36 14.76
N ASP A 237 10.61 -1.35 13.48
CA ASP A 237 10.80 -0.13 12.70
C ASP A 237 9.49 0.64 12.52
N GLU A 238 8.37 -0.06 12.29
CA GLU A 238 7.03 0.52 12.17
C GLU A 238 6.58 1.14 13.50
N GLN A 239 6.84 0.47 14.63
CA GLN A 239 6.54 1.01 15.98
C GLN A 239 7.42 2.20 16.35
N ALA A 240 8.68 2.20 15.93
CA ALA A 240 9.63 3.29 16.19
C ALA A 240 9.47 4.49 15.23
N SER A 241 8.58 4.40 14.24
CA SER A 241 8.35 5.51 13.33
C SER A 241 7.39 6.55 13.93
N PRO A 242 7.66 7.86 13.74
CA PRO A 242 6.71 8.93 14.07
C PRO A 242 5.35 8.80 13.36
N PHE A 243 5.29 8.14 12.21
CA PHE A 243 4.08 8.01 11.39
C PHE A 243 3.25 6.75 11.71
N ASN A 244 3.53 6.07 12.83
CA ASN A 244 2.82 4.83 13.20
C ASN A 244 1.31 5.03 13.44
N ASN A 245 0.88 6.25 13.76
CA ASN A 245 -0.54 6.60 13.92
C ASN A 245 -1.29 6.80 12.59
N MET A 246 -0.68 6.48 11.45
CA MET A 246 -1.30 6.54 10.12
C MET A 246 -1.90 7.93 9.79
N PRO A 247 -1.09 9.00 9.84
CA PRO A 247 -1.58 10.34 9.57
C PRO A 247 -1.93 10.50 8.08
N VAL A 248 -2.75 11.51 7.77
CA VAL A 248 -2.89 11.98 6.39
C VAL A 248 -1.78 12.98 6.12
N LEU A 249 -1.00 12.78 5.06
CA LEU A 249 -0.02 13.76 4.62
C LEU A 249 -0.63 14.67 3.55
N HIS A 250 -0.39 15.98 3.70
CA HIS A 250 -0.79 17.03 2.76
C HIS A 250 -2.29 16.99 2.37
N ASP A 251 -3.17 16.55 3.29
CA ASP A 251 -4.61 16.38 3.07
C ASP A 251 -4.99 15.58 1.81
N ARG A 252 -4.06 14.74 1.36
CA ARG A 252 -4.14 13.98 0.11
C ARG A 252 -3.82 12.52 0.33
N TYR A 253 -2.81 12.20 1.12
CA TYR A 253 -2.33 10.82 1.20
C TYR A 253 -2.60 10.19 2.56
N GLN A 254 -3.42 9.15 2.62
CA GLN A 254 -3.65 8.37 3.83
C GLN A 254 -2.59 7.25 3.92
N LEU A 255 -1.72 7.31 4.92
CA LEU A 255 -0.71 6.26 5.16
C LEU A 255 -1.39 4.99 5.68
N THR A 256 -0.85 3.83 5.29
CA THR A 256 -1.36 2.55 5.76
C THR A 256 -0.26 1.72 6.44
N LYS A 257 0.67 1.18 5.65
CA LYS A 257 1.71 0.25 6.14
C LYS A 257 3.12 0.71 5.78
N LEU A 258 4.07 0.58 6.72
CA LEU A 258 5.50 0.74 6.43
C LEU A 258 6.01 -0.42 5.56
N LEU A 259 6.52 -0.06 4.38
CA LEU A 259 7.15 -0.99 3.42
C LEU A 259 8.64 -1.17 3.69
N GLY A 260 9.33 -0.12 4.13
CA GLY A 260 10.74 -0.20 4.48
C GLY A 260 11.27 1.10 5.10
N ARG A 261 12.29 0.94 5.94
CA ARG A 261 13.00 2.05 6.59
C ARG A 261 14.47 2.00 6.17
N GLY A 262 14.97 3.10 5.64
CA GLY A 262 16.39 3.35 5.39
C GLY A 262 16.96 4.33 6.41
N GLY A 263 18.24 4.70 6.28
CA GLY A 263 18.92 5.60 7.23
C GLY A 263 18.30 7.00 7.32
N PHE A 264 17.78 7.54 6.21
CA PHE A 264 17.25 8.91 6.13
C PHE A 264 15.85 8.98 5.51
N SER A 265 15.22 7.82 5.24
CA SER A 265 13.92 7.80 4.58
C SER A 265 13.10 6.58 4.95
N GLU A 266 11.79 6.78 5.08
CA GLU A 266 10.81 5.73 5.28
C GLU A 266 9.91 5.63 4.05
N VAL A 267 9.57 4.41 3.65
CA VAL A 267 8.69 4.14 2.50
C VAL A 267 7.38 3.53 3.01
N TYR A 268 6.27 4.16 2.70
CA TYR A 268 4.92 3.74 3.09
C TYR A 268 4.08 3.34 1.89
N LYS A 269 3.22 2.34 2.08
CA LYS A 269 2.01 2.20 1.29
C LYS A 269 1.04 3.30 1.74
N ALA A 270 0.48 4.03 0.78
CA ALA A 270 -0.50 5.07 1.06
C ALA A 270 -1.56 5.10 -0.04
N TYR A 271 -2.70 5.69 0.27
CA TYR A 271 -3.79 5.89 -0.69
C TYR A 271 -3.94 7.37 -1.01
N ASP A 272 -3.97 7.71 -2.30
CA ASP A 272 -4.22 9.07 -2.78
C ASP A 272 -5.73 9.35 -2.79
N LEU A 273 -6.17 10.23 -1.91
CA LEU A 273 -7.57 10.62 -1.73
C LEU A 273 -8.09 11.55 -2.84
N GLN A 274 -7.21 12.06 -3.72
CA GLN A 274 -7.58 12.87 -4.87
C GLN A 274 -7.61 12.04 -6.15
N ALA A 275 -6.55 11.29 -6.42
CA ALA A 275 -6.43 10.44 -7.60
C ALA A 275 -7.11 9.05 -7.45
N LEU A 276 -7.50 8.69 -6.22
CA LEU A 276 -8.15 7.42 -5.87
C LEU A 276 -7.32 6.18 -6.23
N GLU A 277 -6.01 6.26 -6.03
CA GLU A 277 -5.06 5.19 -6.35
C GLU A 277 -4.10 4.87 -5.20
N TRP A 278 -3.53 3.67 -5.22
CA TRP A 278 -2.49 3.26 -4.28
C TRP A 278 -1.12 3.76 -4.73
N VAL A 279 -0.40 4.41 -3.82
CA VAL A 279 0.93 4.97 -4.07
C VAL A 279 1.95 4.51 -3.02
N ALA A 280 3.22 4.55 -3.39
CA ALA A 280 4.33 4.38 -2.46
C ALA A 280 4.91 5.76 -2.12
N LEU A 281 4.86 6.16 -0.84
CA LEU A 281 5.39 7.44 -0.38
C LEU A 281 6.74 7.26 0.29
N LYS A 282 7.76 7.92 -0.25
CA LYS A 282 9.08 8.02 0.36
C LYS A 282 9.19 9.32 1.14
N VAL A 283 9.10 9.23 2.46
CA VAL A 283 9.25 10.35 3.38
C VAL A 283 10.72 10.46 3.77
N HIS A 284 11.34 11.62 3.53
CA HIS A 284 12.71 11.89 3.95
C HIS A 284 12.70 12.61 5.30
N GLN A 285 13.52 12.14 6.24
CA GLN A 285 13.74 12.82 7.51
C GLN A 285 14.96 13.73 7.35
N LEU A 286 14.73 15.04 7.31
CA LEU A 286 15.80 16.02 7.42
C LEU A 286 16.09 16.19 8.92
N HIS A 287 17.25 15.69 9.35
CA HIS A 287 17.82 15.99 10.68
C HIS A 287 18.52 17.34 10.66
#